data_AF-A0A0R3K3C2-F1
#
_entry.id   AF-A0A0R3K3C2-F1
#
_cell.length_a   1.000
_cell.length_b   1.000
_cell.length_c   1.000
_cell.angle_alpha   90.00
_cell.angle_beta   90.00
_cell.angle_gamma   90.00
#
_symmetry.space_group_name_H-M   'P 1'
#
loop_
_entity.id
_entity.type
_entity.pdbx_description
1 polymer ?
#
loop_
_entity_poly.entity_id
_entity_poly.type
_entity_poly.pdbx_seq_one_letter_code
_entity_poly.pdbx_strand_id
1 'polypeptide(L)'
;MKLKIYVVKKQQIIWGFVILAIIIVAAIVLLMMKTKQTINTFNQPNTYYTDLNNDGKTDSIFVSTDEKTSAYTVTVQTDEKKTFTLEPDSTIKSLGFFNTNWPMNLTCKDLDNDKTQEIIIQSSDEKGPILHVYKVYEDKIAKIMSGRYSIFGMIKSKDLEPIVVVGRKDRENLSYQYFTLNSNGPIPYVMPTSMNLGKLALNSLISYMETQEAETSNIEANNKILEVISKGKFLDGNLHEVKYDKYDVPSECTYMIRTEEETEIGLETTIYQVRLGLQKYDSKNPQYKILSVNKIK
;
A
#
# COMPACT_ATOMS: atom_id res chain seq x y z
N MET A 1 -9.96 -77.60 -26.51
CA MET A 1 -10.31 -76.23 -26.07
C MET A 1 -11.70 -75.90 -26.60
N LYS A 2 -12.66 -75.54 -25.75
CA LYS A 2 -14.04 -75.22 -26.17
C LYS A 2 -14.14 -73.73 -26.50
N LEU A 3 -14.44 -73.39 -27.75
CA LEU A 3 -14.66 -72.01 -28.20
C LEU A 3 -16.01 -71.51 -27.64
N LYS A 4 -16.00 -70.51 -26.76
CA LYS A 4 -17.23 -69.83 -26.30
C LYS A 4 -17.55 -68.71 -27.29
N ILE A 5 -18.50 -68.95 -28.19
CA ILE A 5 -18.98 -67.96 -29.16
C ILE A 5 -20.04 -67.09 -28.47
N TYR A 6 -19.78 -65.80 -28.33
CA TYR A 6 -20.74 -64.83 -27.83
C TYR A 6 -21.58 -64.29 -28.99
N VAL A 7 -22.84 -64.71 -29.06
CA VAL A 7 -23.79 -64.21 -30.06
C VAL A 7 -24.41 -62.93 -29.53
N VAL A 8 -23.91 -61.79 -29.98
CA VAL A 8 -24.40 -60.46 -29.57
C VAL A 8 -25.48 -60.00 -30.55
N LYS A 9 -26.66 -59.62 -30.04
CA LYS A 9 -27.74 -59.10 -30.90
C LYS A 9 -27.33 -57.75 -31.48
N LYS A 10 -27.68 -57.48 -32.76
CA LYS A 10 -27.31 -56.25 -33.49
C LYS A 10 -27.58 -54.96 -32.70
N GLN A 11 -28.64 -54.94 -31.89
CA GLN A 11 -29.02 -53.81 -31.05
C GLN A 11 -28.08 -53.57 -29.86
N GLN A 12 -27.48 -54.61 -29.28
CA GLN A 12 -26.50 -54.48 -28.19
C GLN A 12 -25.15 -53.95 -28.70
N ILE A 13 -24.79 -54.25 -29.96
CA ILE A 13 -23.62 -53.65 -30.61
C ILE A 13 -23.82 -52.14 -30.79
N ILE A 14 -25.02 -51.72 -31.22
CA ILE A 14 -25.37 -50.30 -31.36
C ILE A 14 -25.29 -49.57 -30.02
N TRP A 15 -25.86 -50.13 -28.95
CA TRP A 15 -25.77 -49.55 -27.61
C TRP A 15 -24.32 -49.47 -27.10
N GLY A 16 -23.49 -50.46 -27.40
CA GLY A 16 -22.06 -50.44 -27.08
C GLY A 16 -21.33 -49.26 -27.73
N PHE A 17 -21.62 -48.99 -29.01
CA PHE A 17 -21.05 -47.84 -29.72
C PHE A 17 -21.52 -46.50 -29.15
N VAL A 18 -22.78 -46.40 -28.74
CA VAL A 18 -23.32 -45.17 -28.11
C VAL A 18 -22.62 -44.87 -26.78
N ILE A 19 -22.44 -45.88 -25.93
CA ILE A 19 -21.73 -45.74 -24.65
C ILE A 19 -20.29 -45.32 -24.87
N LEU A 20 -19.60 -45.95 -25.84
CA LEU A 20 -18.23 -45.61 -26.19
C LEU A 20 -18.10 -44.16 -26.68
N ALA A 21 -19.05 -43.70 -27.50
CA ALA A 21 -19.08 -42.32 -27.99
C ALA A 21 -19.27 -41.31 -26.84
N ILE A 22 -20.14 -41.61 -25.86
CA ILE A 22 -20.34 -40.76 -24.67
C ILE A 22 -19.06 -40.65 -23.84
N ILE A 23 -18.34 -41.77 -23.65
CA ILE A 23 -17.07 -41.79 -22.90
C ILE A 23 -16.01 -40.94 -23.62
N ILE A 24 -15.93 -41.05 -24.95
CA ILE A 24 -14.98 -40.26 -25.76
C ILE A 24 -15.31 -38.77 -25.66
N VAL A 25 -16.59 -38.39 -25.79
CA VAL A 25 -17.02 -36.99 -25.64
C VAL A 25 -16.73 -36.46 -24.23
N ALA A 26 -17.01 -37.24 -23.18
CA ALA A 26 -16.70 -36.86 -21.81
C ALA A 26 -15.18 -36.67 -21.59
N ALA A 27 -14.35 -37.54 -22.15
CA ALA A 27 -12.90 -37.40 -22.09
C ALA A 27 -12.40 -36.15 -22.83
N ILE A 28 -12.97 -35.84 -24.00
CA ILE A 28 -12.66 -34.60 -24.75
C ILE A 28 -13.08 -33.37 -23.95
N VAL A 29 -14.27 -33.38 -23.32
CA VAL A 29 -14.71 -32.27 -22.46
C VAL A 29 -13.76 -32.09 -21.27
N LEU A 30 -13.34 -33.16 -20.61
CA LEU A 30 -12.37 -33.09 -19.50
C LEU A 30 -11.00 -32.57 -19.95
N LEU A 31 -10.54 -32.91 -21.15
CA LEU A 31 -9.28 -32.38 -21.73
C LEU A 31 -9.42 -30.92 -22.19
N MET A 32 -10.62 -30.50 -22.62
CA MET A 32 -10.94 -29.12 -23.00
C MET A 32 -11.19 -28.21 -21.79
N MET A 33 -11.58 -28.78 -20.65
CA MET A 33 -11.44 -28.13 -19.36
C MET A 33 -9.95 -28.04 -19.04
N LYS A 34 -9.26 -27.11 -19.71
CA LYS A 34 -8.00 -26.55 -19.20
C LYS A 34 -8.25 -26.31 -17.73
N THR A 35 -7.43 -26.93 -16.88
CA THR A 35 -7.31 -26.47 -15.50
C THR A 35 -7.23 -24.96 -15.61
N LYS A 36 -8.28 -24.27 -15.12
CA LYS A 36 -8.11 -22.86 -14.81
C LYS A 36 -6.96 -22.93 -13.82
N GLN A 37 -5.76 -22.56 -14.27
CA GLN A 37 -4.70 -22.20 -13.36
C GLN A 37 -5.41 -21.38 -12.30
N THR A 38 -5.33 -21.84 -11.06
CA THR A 38 -5.75 -21.08 -9.90
C THR A 38 -5.24 -19.69 -10.18
N ILE A 39 -6.16 -18.77 -10.47
CA ILE A 39 -5.81 -17.37 -10.63
C ILE A 39 -5.34 -17.05 -9.23
N ASN A 40 -4.03 -17.12 -9.02
CA ASN A 40 -3.42 -16.53 -7.84
C ASN A 40 -3.95 -15.12 -7.86
N THR A 41 -4.83 -14.87 -6.90
CA THR A 41 -5.35 -13.58 -6.51
C THR A 41 -4.27 -12.55 -6.80
N PHE A 42 -4.58 -11.52 -7.59
CA PHE A 42 -3.67 -10.47 -8.03
C PHE A 42 -2.79 -10.00 -6.85
N ASN A 43 -1.64 -10.64 -6.68
CA ASN A 43 -0.63 -10.26 -5.73
C ASN A 43 0.08 -9.06 -6.36
N GLN A 44 0.37 -8.05 -5.54
CA GLN A 44 1.24 -6.95 -5.92
C GLN A 44 2.48 -7.48 -6.66
N PRO A 45 3.07 -6.70 -7.58
CA PRO A 45 4.26 -7.15 -8.28
C PRO A 45 5.31 -7.58 -7.26
N ASN A 46 5.71 -8.86 -7.30
CA ASN A 46 6.81 -9.38 -6.49
C ASN A 46 8.16 -8.89 -7.02
N THR A 47 8.17 -8.15 -8.14
CA THR A 47 9.36 -7.57 -8.73
C THR A 47 9.05 -6.18 -9.26
N TYR A 48 9.81 -5.20 -8.81
CA TYR A 48 9.75 -3.81 -9.27
C TYR A 48 11.00 -3.52 -10.10
N TYR A 49 10.85 -2.72 -11.15
CA TYR A 49 11.93 -2.34 -12.05
C TYR A 49 12.06 -0.82 -12.07
N THR A 50 13.23 -0.31 -11.73
CA THR A 50 13.52 1.13 -11.76
C THR A 50 15.02 1.38 -11.78
N ASP A 51 15.45 2.58 -12.18
CA ASP A 51 16.84 3.02 -12.07
C ASP A 51 17.05 3.65 -10.68
N LEU A 52 17.71 2.94 -9.76
CA LEU A 52 17.85 3.37 -8.37
C LEU A 52 19.05 4.29 -8.17
N ASN A 53 20.11 4.15 -8.98
CA ASN A 53 21.38 4.86 -8.86
C ASN A 53 21.58 5.94 -9.96
N ASN A 54 20.61 6.11 -10.86
CA ASN A 54 20.62 7.04 -11.99
C ASN A 54 21.79 6.80 -12.96
N ASP A 55 22.16 5.52 -13.17
CA ASP A 55 23.19 5.11 -14.13
C ASP A 55 22.63 4.82 -15.54
N GLY A 56 21.31 4.94 -15.72
CA GLY A 56 20.59 4.68 -16.96
C GLY A 56 20.24 3.22 -17.20
N LYS A 57 20.56 2.31 -16.28
CA LYS A 57 20.22 0.89 -16.32
C LYS A 57 19.06 0.60 -15.35
N THR A 58 18.38 -0.52 -15.60
CA THR A 58 17.21 -0.92 -14.82
C THR A 58 17.64 -1.90 -13.73
N ASP A 59 17.49 -1.49 -12.48
CA ASP A 59 17.62 -2.34 -11.31
C ASP A 59 16.31 -3.08 -11.03
N SER A 60 16.41 -4.18 -10.28
CA SER A 60 15.27 -5.02 -9.90
C SER A 60 15.14 -5.10 -8.38
N ILE A 61 13.93 -4.91 -7.85
CA ILE A 61 13.62 -5.11 -6.43
C ILE A 61 12.67 -6.28 -6.30
N PHE A 62 13.12 -7.35 -5.67
CA PHE A 62 12.36 -8.57 -5.40
C PHE A 62 11.77 -8.54 -4.01
N VAL A 63 10.47 -8.81 -3.93
CA VAL A 63 9.74 -9.00 -2.67
C VAL A 63 9.36 -10.47 -2.57
N SER A 64 9.79 -11.11 -1.49
CA SER A 64 9.37 -12.47 -1.14
C SER A 64 8.77 -12.50 0.26
N THR A 65 7.97 -13.52 0.50
CA THR A 65 7.31 -13.76 1.77
C THR A 65 7.66 -15.16 2.24
N ASP A 66 8.10 -15.30 3.49
CA ASP A 66 8.31 -16.61 4.10
C ASP A 66 6.96 -17.32 4.32
N GLU A 67 6.79 -18.53 3.79
CA GLU A 67 5.49 -19.23 3.82
C GLU A 67 5.00 -19.60 5.22
N LYS A 68 5.91 -19.72 6.20
CA LYS A 68 5.56 -20.15 7.57
C LYS A 68 5.23 -18.97 8.47
N THR A 69 5.97 -17.89 8.34
CA THR A 69 5.91 -16.71 9.21
C THR A 69 5.18 -15.55 8.56
N SER A 70 4.97 -15.59 7.25
CA SER A 70 4.53 -14.46 6.44
C SER A 70 5.48 -13.26 6.46
N ALA A 71 6.72 -13.40 6.95
CA ALA A 71 7.67 -12.30 7.03
C ALA A 71 8.14 -11.88 5.63
N TYR A 72 8.21 -10.58 5.36
CA TYR A 72 8.75 -10.06 4.12
C TYR A 72 10.28 -10.08 4.10
N THR A 73 10.84 -10.47 2.95
CA THR A 73 12.23 -10.23 2.58
C THR A 73 12.25 -9.42 1.29
N VAL A 74 13.12 -8.41 1.25
CA VAL A 74 13.27 -7.55 0.08
C VAL A 74 14.73 -7.55 -0.37
N THR A 75 14.95 -7.85 -1.65
CA THR A 75 16.28 -7.95 -2.25
C THR A 75 16.37 -7.02 -3.44
N VAL A 76 17.41 -6.21 -3.51
CA VAL A 76 17.71 -5.32 -4.62
C VAL A 76 18.84 -5.94 -5.44
N GLN A 77 18.65 -6.09 -6.74
CA GLN A 77 19.66 -6.49 -7.69
C GLN A 77 19.94 -5.33 -8.63
N THR A 78 21.18 -4.84 -8.60
CA THR A 78 21.65 -3.81 -9.52
C THR A 78 22.14 -4.43 -10.83
N ASP A 79 22.22 -3.64 -11.92
CA ASP A 79 22.73 -4.12 -13.22
C ASP A 79 24.16 -4.67 -13.17
N GLU A 80 24.99 -4.20 -12.23
CA GLU A 80 26.33 -4.75 -11.96
C GLU A 80 26.31 -6.15 -11.30
N LYS A 81 25.12 -6.76 -11.16
CA LYS A 81 24.86 -8.03 -10.46
C LYS A 81 25.22 -8.00 -8.98
N LYS A 82 25.33 -6.82 -8.37
CA LYS A 82 25.39 -6.71 -6.91
C LYS A 82 23.98 -6.91 -6.37
N THR A 83 23.87 -7.81 -5.40
CA THR A 83 22.61 -8.17 -4.75
C THR A 83 22.68 -7.74 -3.29
N PHE A 84 21.73 -6.92 -2.87
CA PHE A 84 21.61 -6.43 -1.50
C PHE A 84 20.29 -6.86 -0.90
N THR A 85 20.32 -7.48 0.29
CA THR A 85 19.10 -7.72 1.08
C THR A 85 18.86 -6.53 2.00
N LEU A 86 17.62 -6.04 2.04
CA LEU A 86 17.25 -4.96 2.94
C LEU A 86 17.18 -5.46 4.38
N GLU A 87 18.01 -4.90 5.24
CA GLU A 87 17.99 -5.21 6.67
C GLU A 87 17.00 -4.30 7.40
N PRO A 88 16.12 -4.85 8.27
CA PRO A 88 15.18 -4.06 9.03
C PRO A 88 15.88 -3.15 10.05
N ASP A 89 15.10 -2.27 10.67
CA ASP A 89 15.56 -1.52 11.83
C ASP A 89 15.85 -2.44 13.02
N SER A 90 16.89 -2.13 13.81
CA SER A 90 17.30 -2.96 14.94
C SER A 90 16.24 -2.98 16.07
N THR A 91 15.37 -1.97 16.12
CA THR A 91 14.27 -1.89 17.09
C THR A 91 13.00 -2.58 16.61
N ILE A 92 12.72 -2.56 15.30
CA ILE A 92 11.52 -3.18 14.69
C ILE A 92 11.77 -4.65 14.37
N LYS A 93 12.99 -5.00 13.92
CA LYS A 93 13.48 -6.34 13.58
C LYS A 93 12.68 -7.08 12.50
N SER A 94 11.89 -6.35 11.70
CA SER A 94 11.13 -6.89 10.58
C SER A 94 10.88 -5.81 9.52
N LEU A 95 10.76 -6.22 8.25
CA LEU A 95 10.22 -5.40 7.16
C LEU A 95 8.68 -5.44 7.12
N GLY A 96 8.05 -6.10 8.10
CA GLY A 96 6.61 -6.36 8.18
C GLY A 96 6.25 -7.78 7.80
N PHE A 97 4.96 -8.09 7.90
CA PHE A 97 4.39 -9.39 7.57
C PHE A 97 3.31 -9.24 6.51
N PHE A 98 3.22 -10.20 5.61
CA PHE A 98 2.18 -10.26 4.61
C PHE A 98 0.82 -10.40 5.28
N ASN A 99 -0.07 -9.48 4.94
CA ASN A 99 -1.48 -9.51 5.27
C ASN A 99 -2.25 -9.17 3.99
N THR A 100 -3.18 -10.04 3.57
CA THR A 100 -4.01 -9.82 2.37
C THR A 100 -4.75 -8.48 2.41
N ASN A 101 -5.15 -8.03 3.60
CA ASN A 101 -5.88 -6.79 3.81
C ASN A 101 -4.96 -5.58 4.06
N TRP A 102 -3.68 -5.82 4.32
CA TRP A 102 -2.70 -4.77 4.50
C TRP A 102 -1.34 -5.18 3.92
N PRO A 103 -1.28 -5.43 2.61
CA PRO A 103 -0.05 -5.86 1.99
C PRO A 103 0.92 -4.67 1.95
N MET A 104 2.21 -4.99 2.00
CA MET A 104 3.29 -4.02 1.88
C MET A 104 3.10 -3.13 0.65
N ASN A 105 3.31 -1.84 0.78
CA ASN A 105 3.41 -0.92 -0.34
C ASN A 105 4.88 -0.55 -0.53
N LEU A 106 5.42 -0.83 -1.72
CA LEU A 106 6.76 -0.44 -2.12
C LEU A 106 6.66 0.63 -3.20
N THR A 107 7.32 1.75 -2.98
CA THR A 107 7.43 2.84 -3.95
C THR A 107 8.88 3.30 -4.05
N CYS A 108 9.27 3.80 -5.22
CA CYS A 108 10.60 4.36 -5.44
C CYS A 108 10.45 5.83 -5.83
N LYS A 109 11.15 6.71 -5.12
CA LYS A 109 11.05 8.16 -5.35
C LYS A 109 12.30 8.87 -4.86
N ASP A 110 12.72 9.88 -5.61
CA ASP A 110 13.77 10.81 -5.21
C ASP A 110 13.26 11.73 -4.09
N LEU A 111 13.83 11.56 -2.89
CA LEU A 111 13.47 12.25 -1.65
C LEU A 111 14.43 13.38 -1.28
N ASP A 112 15.65 13.42 -1.82
CA ASP A 112 16.66 14.46 -1.54
C ASP A 112 17.04 15.30 -2.78
N ASN A 113 16.36 15.09 -3.90
CA ASN A 113 16.53 15.78 -5.18
C ASN A 113 17.92 15.58 -5.80
N ASP A 114 18.55 14.43 -5.57
CA ASP A 114 19.84 14.06 -6.16
C ASP A 114 19.71 13.23 -7.45
N LYS A 115 18.48 13.00 -7.92
CA LYS A 115 18.07 12.20 -9.09
C LYS A 115 18.18 10.69 -8.92
N THR A 116 18.67 10.20 -7.79
CA THR A 116 18.58 8.79 -7.42
C THR A 116 17.27 8.53 -6.68
N GLN A 117 16.76 7.30 -6.71
CA GLN A 117 15.49 6.98 -6.07
C GLN A 117 15.72 6.24 -4.76
N GLU A 118 15.08 6.71 -3.68
CA GLU A 118 14.97 5.95 -2.45
C GLU A 118 13.86 4.90 -2.56
N ILE A 119 14.11 3.72 -1.99
CA ILE A 119 13.13 2.66 -1.82
C ILE A 119 12.35 2.93 -0.53
N ILE A 120 11.05 3.12 -0.67
CA ILE A 120 10.13 3.41 0.43
C ILE A 120 9.22 2.20 0.62
N ILE A 121 9.28 1.61 1.80
CA ILE A 121 8.47 0.46 2.20
C ILE A 121 7.51 0.89 3.30
N GLN A 122 6.21 0.82 3.03
CA GLN A 122 5.16 0.94 4.03
C GLN A 122 4.54 -0.45 4.25
N SER A 123 4.61 -0.96 5.46
CA SER A 123 4.11 -2.30 5.81
C SER A 123 3.57 -2.31 7.23
N SER A 124 3.27 -3.48 7.77
CA SER A 124 2.77 -3.62 9.14
C SER A 124 3.25 -4.88 9.83
N ASP A 125 3.17 -4.86 11.15
CA ASP A 125 3.24 -6.04 12.00
C ASP A 125 2.16 -5.98 13.09
N GLU A 126 2.22 -6.89 14.07
CA GLU A 126 1.29 -6.94 15.21
C GLU A 126 1.20 -5.63 16.01
N LYS A 127 2.23 -4.77 15.96
CA LYS A 127 2.30 -3.49 16.69
C LYS A 127 1.89 -2.30 15.81
N GLY A 128 1.50 -2.55 14.56
CA GLY A 128 0.94 -1.54 13.65
C GLY A 128 1.86 -1.17 12.49
N PRO A 129 1.71 0.05 11.93
CA PRO A 129 2.36 0.45 10.68
C PRO A 129 3.87 0.63 10.87
N ILE A 130 4.62 0.28 9.83
CA ILE A 130 6.07 0.39 9.72
C ILE A 130 6.40 1.13 8.43
N LEU A 131 7.35 2.06 8.52
CA LEU A 131 7.97 2.71 7.38
C LEU A 131 9.46 2.39 7.40
N HIS A 132 10.01 2.00 6.25
CA HIS A 132 11.45 1.98 6.00
C HIS A 132 11.77 2.75 4.72
N VAL A 133 12.87 3.47 4.72
CA VAL A 133 13.40 4.20 3.56
C VAL A 133 14.85 3.83 3.39
N TYR A 134 15.22 3.37 2.20
CA TYR A 134 16.57 2.94 1.85
C TYR A 134 17.09 3.71 0.64
N LYS A 135 18.40 3.96 0.62
CA LYS A 135 19.12 4.52 -0.53
C LYS A 135 20.18 3.54 -1.01
N VAL A 136 20.24 3.35 -2.32
CA VAL A 136 21.24 2.51 -2.97
C VAL A 136 22.45 3.36 -3.32
N TYR A 137 23.62 2.92 -2.89
CA TYR A 137 24.91 3.46 -3.30
C TYR A 137 25.64 2.39 -4.12
N GLU A 138 26.73 2.76 -4.80
CA GLU A 138 27.50 1.85 -5.66
C GLU A 138 27.91 0.55 -4.97
N ASP A 139 28.27 0.58 -3.69
CA ASP A 139 28.84 -0.54 -2.94
C ASP A 139 27.96 -1.06 -1.81
N LYS A 140 26.88 -0.34 -1.47
CA LYS A 140 26.07 -0.64 -0.29
C LYS A 140 24.64 -0.12 -0.41
N ILE A 141 23.78 -0.65 0.44
CA ILE A 141 22.46 -0.10 0.69
C ILE A 141 22.42 0.50 2.10
N ALA A 142 21.95 1.74 2.22
CA ALA A 142 21.82 2.39 3.52
C ALA A 142 20.34 2.56 3.89
N LYS A 143 20.00 2.20 5.12
CA LYS A 143 18.71 2.57 5.72
C LYS A 143 18.81 4.03 6.15
N ILE A 144 18.03 4.88 5.49
CA ILE A 144 18.00 6.33 5.73
C ILE A 144 17.02 6.66 6.84
N MET A 145 15.82 6.09 6.80
CA MET A 145 14.79 6.33 7.80
C MET A 145 14.05 5.04 8.13
N SER A 146 13.70 4.84 9.39
CA SER A 146 12.79 3.79 9.79
C SER A 146 12.00 4.19 11.03
N GLY A 147 10.78 3.67 11.16
CA GLY A 147 9.99 3.83 12.35
C GLY A 147 8.55 3.38 12.20
N ARG A 148 7.79 3.57 13.27
CA ARG A 148 6.34 3.34 13.29
C ARG A 148 5.62 4.65 12.98
N TYR A 149 5.24 4.78 11.72
CA TYR A 149 4.56 5.94 11.17
C TYR A 149 3.34 5.46 10.38
N SER A 150 2.17 5.98 10.73
CA SER A 150 0.90 5.68 10.07
C SER A 150 0.67 6.56 8.84
N ILE A 151 1.35 7.70 8.74
CA ILE A 151 1.27 8.62 7.59
C ILE A 151 2.68 8.81 7.02
N PHE A 152 2.80 8.77 5.70
CA PHE A 152 4.00 9.15 4.97
C PHE A 152 3.64 10.07 3.81
N GLY A 153 4.50 11.01 3.46
CA GLY A 153 4.40 11.73 2.19
C GLY A 153 5.46 12.79 2.05
N MET A 154 5.34 13.59 1.00
CA MET A 154 6.29 14.64 0.70
C MET A 154 5.58 15.94 0.39
N ILE A 155 6.19 17.02 0.83
CA ILE A 155 5.80 18.38 0.51
C ILE A 155 7.01 19.13 -0.04
N LYS A 156 6.79 20.27 -0.68
CA LYS A 156 7.87 21.15 -1.10
C LYS A 156 7.99 22.30 -0.11
N SER A 157 9.23 22.65 0.22
CA SER A 157 9.53 23.91 0.89
C SER A 157 9.32 25.09 -0.08
N LYS A 158 9.37 26.30 0.45
CA LYS A 158 9.36 27.54 -0.35
C LYS A 158 10.53 27.58 -1.36
N ASP A 159 11.67 27.01 -0.97
CA ASP A 159 12.87 26.94 -1.80
C ASP A 159 12.90 25.69 -2.69
N LEU A 160 11.74 25.03 -2.85
CA LEU A 160 11.53 23.80 -3.64
C LEU A 160 12.28 22.56 -3.14
N GLU A 161 12.88 22.63 -1.96
CA GLU A 161 13.50 21.46 -1.32
C GLU A 161 12.41 20.43 -0.94
N PRO A 162 12.59 19.15 -1.26
CA PRO A 162 11.66 18.13 -0.81
C PRO A 162 11.73 17.96 0.71
N ILE A 163 10.57 17.90 1.33
CA ILE A 163 10.44 17.66 2.77
C ILE A 163 9.57 16.43 2.98
N VAL A 164 10.16 15.45 3.64
CA VAL A 164 9.49 14.23 4.06
C VAL A 164 8.63 14.54 5.28
N VAL A 165 7.36 14.15 5.20
CA VAL A 165 6.40 14.25 6.30
C VAL A 165 6.09 12.83 6.76
N VAL A 166 6.32 12.57 8.05
CA VAL A 166 5.89 11.33 8.68
C VAL A 166 4.93 11.63 9.81
N GLY A 167 3.88 10.84 9.92
CA GLY A 167 2.87 11.01 10.95
C GLY A 167 2.67 9.78 11.80
N ARG A 168 2.43 10.00 13.09
CA ARG A 168 2.06 8.97 14.05
C ARG A 168 0.68 9.28 14.58
N LYS A 169 -0.25 8.35 14.35
CA LYS A 169 -1.58 8.32 14.97
C LYS A 169 -1.48 7.50 16.25
N ASP A 170 -1.83 8.11 17.37
CA ASP A 170 -2.20 7.39 18.59
C ASP A 170 -3.73 7.38 18.72
N ARG A 171 -4.30 7.07 19.89
CA ARG A 171 -5.76 7.03 20.05
C ARG A 171 -6.41 8.39 19.82
N GLU A 172 -5.80 9.46 20.32
CA GLU A 172 -6.43 10.78 20.41
C GLU A 172 -5.85 11.76 19.38
N ASN A 173 -4.59 11.58 18.98
CA ASN A 173 -3.85 12.59 18.24
C ASN A 173 -3.15 12.04 17.01
N LEU A 174 -3.06 12.90 15.99
CA LEU A 174 -2.17 12.76 14.85
C LEU A 174 -1.06 13.81 14.95
N SER A 175 0.17 13.33 15.13
CA SER A 175 1.37 14.17 15.17
C SER A 175 2.16 14.03 13.87
N TYR A 176 2.78 15.13 13.41
CA TYR A 176 3.67 15.14 12.25
C TYR A 176 5.07 15.55 12.65
N GLN A 177 6.04 14.88 12.03
CA GLN A 177 7.45 15.25 12.02
C GLN A 177 7.89 15.47 10.57
N TYR A 178 8.83 16.39 10.40
CA TYR A 178 9.28 16.85 9.09
C TYR A 178 10.78 16.67 9.00
N PHE A 179 11.24 16.21 7.85
CA PHE A 179 12.65 15.96 7.61
C PHE A 179 13.03 16.45 6.22
N THR A 180 14.19 17.09 6.10
CA THR A 180 14.94 17.07 4.85
C THR A 180 15.84 15.85 4.86
N LEU A 181 16.20 15.34 3.68
CA LEU A 181 17.13 14.23 3.56
C LEU A 181 18.44 14.71 2.95
N ASN A 182 19.53 14.06 3.33
CA ASN A 182 20.80 14.12 2.63
C ASN A 182 21.49 12.75 2.68
N SER A 183 22.70 12.66 2.13
CA SER A 183 23.51 11.43 2.10
C SER A 183 23.76 10.78 3.47
N ASN A 184 23.68 11.54 4.57
CA ASN A 184 23.92 11.04 5.92
C ASN A 184 22.63 10.62 6.64
N GLY A 185 21.47 11.02 6.13
CA GLY A 185 20.18 10.62 6.65
C GLY A 185 19.18 11.77 6.82
N PRO A 186 18.10 11.54 7.58
CA PRO A 186 17.09 12.55 7.85
C PRO A 186 17.59 13.62 8.81
N ILE A 187 17.44 14.88 8.42
CA ILE A 187 17.68 16.05 9.26
C ILE A 187 16.32 16.61 9.68
N PRO A 188 16.03 16.73 11.00
CA PRO A 188 14.80 17.35 11.46
C PRO A 188 14.61 18.75 10.88
N TYR A 189 13.46 18.96 10.24
CA TYR A 189 13.08 20.24 9.67
C TYR A 189 12.03 20.92 10.55
N VAL A 190 12.27 22.17 10.93
CA VAL A 190 11.33 22.95 11.74
C VAL A 190 10.32 23.62 10.82
N MET A 191 9.15 22.99 10.66
CA MET A 191 8.05 23.57 9.89
C MET A 191 7.39 24.74 10.61
N PRO A 192 7.00 25.82 9.90
CA PRO A 192 6.10 26.83 10.43
C PRO A 192 4.81 26.18 10.94
N THR A 193 4.25 26.68 12.03
CA THR A 193 2.99 26.16 12.60
C THR A 193 1.79 26.26 11.64
N SER A 194 1.86 27.17 10.67
CA SER A 194 0.91 27.28 9.56
C SER A 194 0.96 26.11 8.56
N MET A 195 1.94 25.21 8.64
CA MET A 195 2.07 24.03 7.79
C MET A 195 1.58 22.75 8.51
N ASN A 196 0.37 22.79 9.08
CA ASN A 196 -0.18 21.63 9.81
C ASN A 196 -0.82 20.56 8.89
N LEU A 197 -0.91 20.85 7.58
CA LEU A 197 -1.44 19.96 6.52
C LEU A 197 -2.83 19.38 6.83
N GLY A 198 -3.66 20.11 7.58
CA GLY A 198 -4.99 19.64 7.95
C GLY A 198 -5.00 18.46 8.92
N LYS A 199 -3.90 18.21 9.66
CA LYS A 199 -3.78 17.07 10.58
C LYS A 199 -4.95 16.91 11.55
N LEU A 200 -5.54 18.00 12.03
CA LEU A 200 -6.68 17.97 12.95
C LEU A 200 -7.93 17.45 12.26
N ALA A 201 -8.26 17.99 11.08
CA ALA A 201 -9.40 17.53 10.29
C ALA A 201 -9.22 16.07 9.85
N LEU A 202 -8.00 15.67 9.50
CA LEU A 202 -7.69 14.28 9.17
C LEU A 202 -7.84 13.35 10.39
N ASN A 203 -7.36 13.78 11.55
CA ASN A 203 -7.51 13.02 12.79
C ASN A 203 -8.98 12.81 13.15
N SER A 204 -9.79 13.87 13.07
CA SER A 204 -11.24 13.81 13.26
C SER A 204 -11.92 12.85 12.28
N LEU A 205 -11.51 12.86 11.00
CA LEU A 205 -12.02 11.91 10.01
C LEU A 205 -11.66 10.47 10.35
N ILE A 206 -10.40 10.21 10.71
CA ILE A 206 -9.93 8.89 11.10
C ILE A 206 -10.69 8.40 12.35
N SER A 207 -10.84 9.23 13.37
CA SER A 207 -11.62 8.90 14.56
C SER A 207 -13.08 8.57 14.22
N TYR A 208 -13.67 9.28 13.24
CA TYR A 208 -15.02 8.96 12.76
C TYR A 208 -15.06 7.62 12.02
N MET A 209 -14.07 7.30 11.18
CA MET A 209 -13.95 6.00 10.53
C MET A 209 -13.86 4.86 11.56
N GLU A 210 -13.13 5.06 12.65
CA GLU A 210 -12.92 4.06 13.70
C GLU A 210 -14.16 3.86 14.60
N THR A 211 -14.92 4.93 14.87
CA THR A 211 -16.01 4.91 15.87
C THR A 211 -17.41 4.94 15.27
N GLN A 212 -17.59 5.66 14.15
CA GLN A 212 -18.86 6.13 13.56
C GLN A 212 -19.64 7.13 14.42
N GLU A 213 -18.98 7.77 15.38
CA GLU A 213 -19.60 8.73 16.29
C GLU A 213 -19.14 10.15 15.97
N ALA A 214 -20.04 10.97 15.42
CA ALA A 214 -19.71 12.32 14.98
C ALA A 214 -19.33 13.25 16.16
N GLU A 215 -20.01 13.10 17.31
CA GLU A 215 -19.76 13.91 18.51
C GLU A 215 -18.37 13.65 19.11
N THR A 216 -17.95 12.38 19.20
CA THR A 216 -16.63 12.02 19.75
C THR A 216 -15.50 12.31 18.77
N SER A 217 -15.81 12.42 17.48
CA SER A 217 -14.82 12.64 16.42
C SER A 217 -14.60 14.10 16.04
N ASN A 218 -15.43 15.04 16.54
CA ASN A 218 -15.37 16.46 16.20
C ASN A 218 -15.29 16.73 14.68
N ILE A 219 -16.02 15.94 13.88
CA ILE A 219 -15.94 16.02 12.42
C ILE A 219 -16.84 17.13 11.87
N GLU A 220 -16.23 18.13 11.25
CA GLU A 220 -16.95 19.18 10.49
C GLU A 220 -17.06 18.78 9.01
N ALA A 221 -18.05 17.95 8.67
CA ALA A 221 -18.32 17.51 7.31
C ALA A 221 -19.82 17.53 6.96
N ASN A 222 -20.12 17.63 5.66
CA ASN A 222 -21.49 17.49 5.15
C ASN A 222 -21.95 16.03 5.30
N ASN A 223 -23.21 15.78 5.69
CA ASN A 223 -23.80 14.43 5.80
C ASN A 223 -23.54 13.55 4.58
N LYS A 224 -23.55 14.10 3.36
CA LYS A 224 -23.25 13.34 2.12
C LYS A 224 -21.83 12.76 2.09
N ILE A 225 -20.87 13.39 2.77
CA ILE A 225 -19.49 12.88 2.87
C ILE A 225 -19.46 11.71 3.86
N LEU A 226 -20.22 11.80 4.95
CA LEU A 226 -20.28 10.77 5.99
C LEU A 226 -20.94 9.48 5.48
N GLU A 227 -21.94 9.59 4.60
CA GLU A 227 -22.63 8.45 3.97
C GLU A 227 -21.70 7.52 3.16
N VAL A 228 -20.55 8.02 2.70
CA VAL A 228 -19.56 7.23 1.93
C VAL A 228 -18.62 6.42 2.83
N ILE A 229 -18.56 6.77 4.13
CA ILE A 229 -17.54 6.27 5.04
C ILE A 229 -18.09 5.10 5.85
N SER A 230 -17.51 3.93 5.66
CA SER A 230 -17.79 2.76 6.49
C SER A 230 -17.02 2.78 7.81
N LYS A 231 -17.52 2.04 8.81
CA LYS A 231 -16.77 1.77 10.04
C LYS A 231 -15.60 0.85 9.74
N GLY A 232 -14.41 1.22 10.17
CA GLY A 232 -13.22 0.39 9.99
C GLY A 232 -12.06 0.83 10.86
N LYS A 233 -11.11 -0.10 11.05
CA LYS A 233 -9.84 0.17 11.70
C LYS A 233 -8.93 0.93 10.74
N PHE A 234 -8.36 2.05 11.17
CA PHE A 234 -7.35 2.74 10.39
C PHE A 234 -6.06 1.92 10.33
N LEU A 235 -5.50 1.78 9.12
CA LEU A 235 -4.28 1.04 8.86
C LEU A 235 -3.11 2.01 8.65
N ASP A 236 -3.12 2.70 7.51
CA ASP A 236 -2.13 3.69 7.13
C ASP A 236 -2.72 4.77 6.21
N GLY A 237 -1.91 5.78 5.92
CA GLY A 237 -2.21 6.76 4.91
C GLY A 237 -0.97 7.34 4.22
N ASN A 238 -1.20 7.93 3.07
CA ASN A 238 -0.20 8.64 2.30
C ASN A 238 -0.68 10.06 1.99
N LEU A 239 0.15 11.07 2.27
CA LEU A 239 -0.07 12.41 1.75
C LEU A 239 0.37 12.41 0.28
N HIS A 240 -0.61 12.36 -0.60
CA HIS A 240 -0.42 12.14 -2.02
C HIS A 240 -0.10 13.43 -2.77
N GLU A 241 -0.81 14.52 -2.45
CA GLU A 241 -0.67 15.81 -3.12
C GLU A 241 -0.88 16.96 -2.14
N VAL A 242 -0.12 18.03 -2.32
CA VAL A 242 -0.36 19.33 -1.67
C VAL A 242 -0.35 20.42 -2.73
N LYS A 243 -1.43 21.23 -2.73
CA LYS A 243 -1.50 22.46 -3.52
C LYS A 243 -1.24 23.64 -2.61
N TYR A 244 -0.57 24.64 -3.16
CA TYR A 244 -0.21 25.85 -2.46
C TYR A 244 -0.93 27.05 -3.07
N ASP A 245 -1.26 28.02 -2.24
CA ASP A 245 -1.73 29.31 -2.72
C ASP A 245 -0.55 30.18 -3.20
N LYS A 246 -0.85 31.41 -3.63
CA LYS A 246 0.15 32.39 -4.09
C LYS A 246 1.15 32.86 -3.02
N TYR A 247 0.99 32.45 -1.76
CA TYR A 247 1.84 32.81 -0.64
C TYR A 247 2.58 31.60 -0.06
N ASP A 248 2.66 30.50 -0.82
CA ASP A 248 3.31 29.23 -0.43
C ASP A 248 2.66 28.59 0.81
N VAL A 249 1.38 28.87 1.06
CA VAL A 249 0.61 28.22 2.12
C VAL A 249 -0.12 27.00 1.54
N PRO A 250 -0.03 25.81 2.17
CA PRO A 250 -0.82 24.67 1.75
C PRO A 250 -2.32 25.02 1.77
N SER A 251 -2.94 25.04 0.59
CA SER A 251 -4.34 25.41 0.40
C SER A 251 -5.24 24.18 0.26
N GLU A 252 -4.69 23.08 -0.27
CA GLU A 252 -5.39 21.80 -0.39
C GLU A 252 -4.42 20.65 -0.15
N CYS A 253 -4.84 19.64 0.61
CA CYS A 253 -4.08 18.42 0.87
C CYS A 253 -4.92 17.20 0.47
N THR A 254 -4.35 16.31 -0.34
CA THR A 254 -4.98 15.06 -0.74
C THR A 254 -4.30 13.89 -0.03
N TYR A 255 -5.06 13.13 0.74
CA TYR A 255 -4.62 11.94 1.44
C TYR A 255 -5.24 10.69 0.83
N MET A 256 -4.46 9.63 0.73
CA MET A 256 -4.94 8.27 0.50
C MET A 256 -4.95 7.55 1.84
N ILE A 257 -6.12 7.18 2.34
CA ILE A 257 -6.31 6.56 3.66
C ILE A 257 -6.79 5.13 3.47
N ARG A 258 -6.18 4.19 4.19
CA ARG A 258 -6.53 2.79 4.15
C ARG A 258 -7.17 2.37 5.47
N THR A 259 -8.29 1.68 5.37
CA THR A 259 -8.99 1.08 6.50
C THR A 259 -9.17 -0.41 6.28
N GLU A 260 -9.33 -1.14 7.38
CA GLU A 260 -9.82 -2.52 7.40
C GLU A 260 -11.23 -2.54 7.99
N GLU A 261 -12.18 -3.05 7.22
CA GLU A 261 -13.60 -3.04 7.53
C GLU A 261 -14.10 -4.48 7.68
N GLU A 262 -14.95 -4.73 8.67
CA GLU A 262 -15.61 -6.02 8.81
C GLU A 262 -16.87 -6.07 7.93
N THR A 263 -16.91 -7.03 7.03
CA THR A 263 -18.02 -7.26 6.09
C THR A 263 -18.60 -8.66 6.30
N GLU A 264 -19.74 -8.96 5.65
CA GLU A 264 -20.36 -10.29 5.71
C GLU A 264 -19.45 -11.42 5.20
N ILE A 265 -18.47 -11.09 4.34
CA ILE A 265 -17.53 -12.05 3.74
C ILE A 265 -16.15 -12.04 4.42
N GLY A 266 -15.98 -11.24 5.49
CA GLY A 266 -14.76 -11.14 6.27
C GLY A 266 -14.19 -9.74 6.31
N LEU A 267 -12.93 -9.63 6.73
CA LEU A 267 -12.20 -8.36 6.77
C LEU A 267 -11.79 -7.96 5.36
N GLU A 268 -12.15 -6.74 4.94
CA GLU A 268 -11.80 -6.17 3.65
C GLU A 268 -11.04 -4.86 3.81
N THR A 269 -10.13 -4.58 2.87
CA THR A 269 -9.45 -3.29 2.79
C THR A 269 -10.27 -2.30 1.97
N THR A 270 -10.50 -1.14 2.55
CA THR A 270 -11.05 0.01 1.82
C THR A 270 -9.99 1.11 1.69
N ILE A 271 -9.94 1.76 0.53
CA ILE A 271 -9.07 2.92 0.30
C ILE A 271 -9.92 4.15 -0.01
N TYR A 272 -9.73 5.19 0.79
CA TYR A 272 -10.37 6.50 0.63
C TYR A 272 -9.38 7.53 0.11
N GLN A 273 -9.77 8.29 -0.91
CA GLN A 273 -9.12 9.56 -1.24
C GLN A 273 -9.85 10.70 -0.53
N VAL A 274 -9.14 11.37 0.35
CA VAL A 274 -9.63 12.46 1.19
C VAL A 274 -9.00 13.76 0.71
N ARG A 275 -9.82 14.75 0.35
CA ARG A 275 -9.34 16.10 0.03
C ARG A 275 -9.70 17.04 1.16
N LEU A 276 -8.70 17.72 1.71
CA LEU A 276 -8.84 18.75 2.74
C LEU A 276 -8.53 20.11 2.13
N GLY A 277 -9.31 21.13 2.46
CA GLY A 277 -9.13 22.49 1.98
C GLY A 277 -8.95 23.46 3.13
N LEU A 278 -8.02 24.40 2.99
CA LEU A 278 -7.82 25.48 3.93
C LEU A 278 -9.07 26.38 3.96
N GLN A 279 -9.72 26.44 5.11
CA GLN A 279 -10.91 27.27 5.33
C GLN A 279 -10.55 28.61 5.94
N LYS A 280 -9.65 28.60 6.93
CA LYS A 280 -9.19 29.80 7.62
C LYS A 280 -7.69 29.72 7.82
N TYR A 281 -6.99 30.69 7.27
CA TYR A 281 -5.57 30.86 7.53
C TYR A 281 -5.37 31.49 8.92
N ASP A 282 -4.48 30.87 9.69
CA ASP A 282 -3.94 31.40 10.92
C ASP A 282 -2.46 30.95 11.01
N SER A 283 -1.57 31.86 11.37
CA SER A 283 -0.13 31.58 11.43
C SER A 283 0.26 30.48 12.44
N LYS A 284 -0.59 30.22 13.43
CA LYS A 284 -0.38 29.24 14.50
C LYS A 284 -1.26 28.01 14.33
N ASN A 285 -2.52 28.18 13.93
CA ASN A 285 -3.47 27.08 13.85
C ASN A 285 -4.42 27.21 12.65
N PRO A 286 -3.93 26.96 11.42
CA PRO A 286 -4.77 27.01 10.24
C PRO A 286 -5.83 25.91 10.29
N GLN A 287 -7.05 26.27 9.89
CA GLN A 287 -8.20 25.39 9.93
C GLN A 287 -8.50 24.85 8.55
N TYR A 288 -8.59 23.52 8.46
CA TYR A 288 -8.93 22.80 7.24
C TYR A 288 -10.30 22.14 7.41
N LYS A 289 -11.02 22.04 6.31
CA LYS A 289 -12.27 21.28 6.22
C LYS A 289 -12.15 20.16 5.22
N ILE A 290 -12.95 19.12 5.40
CA ILE A 290 -13.04 18.02 4.43
C ILE A 290 -13.86 18.50 3.23
N LEU A 291 -13.23 18.54 2.06
CA LEU A 291 -13.88 18.93 0.80
C LEU A 291 -14.60 17.74 0.16
N SER A 292 -13.97 16.56 0.19
CA SER A 292 -14.52 15.33 -0.38
C SER A 292 -13.85 14.10 0.21
N VAL A 293 -14.60 13.00 0.29
CA VAL A 293 -14.09 11.65 0.56
C VAL A 293 -14.65 10.73 -0.51
N ASN A 294 -13.78 10.04 -1.24
CA ASN A 294 -14.17 9.09 -2.28
C ASN A 294 -13.58 7.72 -1.94
N LYS A 295 -14.44 6.68 -1.89
CA LYS A 295 -13.99 5.28 -1.84
C LYS A 295 -13.50 4.87 -3.23
N ILE A 296 -12.24 4.46 -3.33
CA ILE A 296 -11.58 4.10 -4.60
C ILE A 296 -11.43 2.59 -4.74
N LYS A 297 -11.33 1.89 -3.62
CA LYS A 297 -11.30 0.44 -3.51
C LYS A 297 -12.10 0.05 -2.29
#